data_AF-A0A9X2W4Y1-F1
#
_entry.id   AF-A0A9X2W4Y1-F1
#
_cell.length_a   1.000
_cell.length_b   1.000
_cell.length_c   1.000
_cell.angle_alpha   90.00
_cell.angle_beta   90.00
_cell.angle_gamma   90.00
#
_symmetry.space_group_name_H-M   'P 1'
#
loop_
_entity.id
_entity.type
_entity.pdbx_description
1 polymer ?
#
loop_
_entity_poly.entity_id
_entity_poly.type
_entity_poly.pdbx_seq_one_letter_code
_entity_poly.pdbx_strand_id
1 'polypeptide(L)'
;VVREKPDESTIKAVLGKSHHDASQYSEDEQKLFGTYHRSFKLGSKPAAHIDALAKLSDEGLLANMPESLGRLADAVIAKLAELPE
;
A
#
# COMPACT_ATOMS: atom_id res chain seq x y z
N VAL A 1 -13.17 2.22 -1.11
CA VAL A 1 -12.67 1.85 0.24
C VAL A 1 -13.80 2.03 1.23
N VAL A 2 -14.14 0.99 2.00
CA VAL A 2 -15.21 1.06 3.02
C VAL A 2 -14.55 1.35 4.37
N ARG A 3 -15.11 2.31 5.13
CA ARG A 3 -14.66 2.70 6.47
C ARG A 3 -15.76 2.36 7.47
N GLU A 4 -15.55 1.31 8.26
CA GLU A 4 -16.56 0.79 9.19
C GLU A 4 -15.88 0.34 10.49
N LYS A 5 -16.52 0.53 11.64
CA LYS A 5 -15.95 0.10 12.91
C LYS A 5 -15.73 -1.43 12.86
N PRO A 6 -14.49 -1.92 13.03
CA PRO A 6 -14.22 -3.34 12.92
C PRO A 6 -14.81 -4.09 14.12
N ASP A 7 -15.32 -5.28 13.88
CA ASP A 7 -15.69 -6.22 14.93
C ASP A 7 -14.45 -6.97 15.46
N GLU A 8 -14.60 -7.69 16.57
CA GLU A 8 -13.48 -8.46 17.16
C GLU A 8 -12.90 -9.49 16.18
N SER A 9 -13.75 -10.05 15.31
CA SER A 9 -13.32 -11.02 14.30
C SER A 9 -12.38 -10.40 13.25
N THR A 10 -12.72 -9.20 12.77
CA THR A 10 -11.90 -8.42 11.83
C THR A 10 -10.60 -7.98 12.48
N ILE A 11 -10.64 -7.50 13.73
CA ILE A 11 -9.43 -7.11 14.48
C ILE A 11 -8.48 -8.31 14.60
N LYS A 12 -8.99 -9.47 14.99
CA LYS A 12 -8.20 -10.72 15.10
C LYS A 12 -7.60 -11.15 13.77
N ALA A 13 -8.34 -11.04 12.69
CA ALA A 13 -7.87 -11.46 11.37
C ALA A 13 -6.77 -10.53 10.81
N VAL A 14 -6.85 -9.23 11.11
CA VAL A 14 -5.86 -8.23 10.71
C VAL A 14 -4.60 -8.31 11.58
N LEU A 15 -4.74 -8.29 12.90
CA LEU A 15 -3.61 -8.19 13.85
C LEU A 15 -3.03 -9.56 14.27
N GLY A 16 -3.74 -10.65 13.99
CA GLY A 16 -3.31 -12.01 14.31
C GLY A 16 -3.61 -12.41 15.76
N LYS A 17 -3.31 -13.67 16.10
CA LYS A 17 -3.66 -14.30 17.39
C LYS A 17 -3.06 -13.60 18.61
N SER A 18 -1.91 -12.95 18.46
CA SER A 18 -1.27 -12.22 19.55
C SER A 18 -1.90 -10.85 19.82
N HIS A 19 -2.89 -10.42 19.03
CA HIS A 19 -3.63 -9.16 19.17
C HIS A 19 -2.71 -8.02 19.60
N HIS A 20 -1.71 -7.69 18.77
CA HIS A 20 -0.99 -6.44 18.99
C HIS A 20 -2.03 -5.34 19.14
N ASP A 21 -2.02 -4.65 20.28
CA ASP A 21 -3.12 -3.81 20.76
C ASP A 21 -3.71 -2.93 19.65
N ALA A 22 -5.02 -3.03 19.39
CA ALA A 22 -5.69 -2.24 18.35
C ALA A 22 -5.60 -0.73 18.64
N SER A 23 -5.37 -0.35 19.90
CA SER A 23 -5.19 1.04 20.33
C SER A 23 -3.97 1.72 19.70
N GLN A 24 -3.01 0.95 19.15
CA GLN A 24 -1.87 1.49 18.42
C GLN A 24 -2.26 2.20 17.11
N TYR A 25 -3.49 1.99 16.64
CA TYR A 25 -4.07 2.63 15.45
C TYR A 25 -5.14 3.63 15.87
N SER A 26 -5.18 4.76 15.18
CA SER A 26 -6.27 5.73 15.33
C SER A 26 -7.63 5.11 14.94
N GLU A 27 -8.73 5.69 15.42
CA GLU A 27 -10.07 5.19 15.06
C GLU A 27 -10.30 5.17 13.54
N ASP A 28 -9.72 6.11 12.80
CA ASP A 28 -9.86 6.18 11.35
C ASP A 28 -9.06 5.08 10.63
N GLU A 29 -7.90 4.70 11.17
CA GLU A 29 -7.12 3.57 10.68
C GLU A 29 -7.80 2.23 11.01
N GLN A 30 -8.36 2.10 12.22
CA GLN A 30 -9.13 0.90 12.61
C GLN A 30 -10.33 0.69 11.68
N LYS A 31 -11.00 1.77 11.24
CA LYS A 31 -12.11 1.69 10.28
C LYS A 31 -11.71 1.09 8.92
N LEU A 32 -10.42 1.06 8.60
CA LEU A 32 -9.90 0.48 7.35
C LEU A 32 -9.64 -1.03 7.46
N PHE A 33 -9.69 -1.62 8.66
CA PHE A 33 -9.34 -3.03 8.88
C PHE A 33 -10.19 -3.99 8.05
N GLY A 34 -11.50 -3.74 7.91
CA GLY A 34 -12.37 -4.58 7.09
C GLY A 34 -11.95 -4.55 5.61
N THR A 35 -11.61 -3.38 5.09
CA THR A 35 -11.10 -3.24 3.71
C THR A 35 -9.74 -3.91 3.57
N TYR A 36 -8.82 -3.70 4.52
CA TYR A 36 -7.51 -4.34 4.52
C TYR A 36 -7.61 -5.87 4.56
N HIS A 37 -8.48 -6.42 5.40
CA HIS A 37 -8.72 -7.86 5.50
C HIS A 37 -9.20 -8.44 4.16
N ARG A 38 -10.19 -7.80 3.53
CA ARG A 38 -10.72 -8.23 2.22
C ARG A 38 -9.64 -8.17 1.13
N SER A 39 -8.90 -7.08 1.05
CA SER A 39 -7.92 -6.86 -0.01
C SER A 39 -6.64 -7.69 0.15
N PHE A 40 -6.21 -7.98 1.38
CA PHE A 40 -4.85 -8.52 1.62
C PHE A 40 -4.79 -9.78 2.49
N LYS A 41 -5.89 -10.22 3.13
CA LYS A 41 -5.86 -11.37 4.06
C LYS A 41 -6.69 -12.56 3.62
N LEU A 42 -7.73 -12.37 2.79
CA LEU A 42 -8.56 -13.47 2.27
C LEU A 42 -7.87 -14.26 1.15
N GLY A 43 -6.92 -13.65 0.44
CA GLY A 43 -6.16 -14.27 -0.64
C GLY A 43 -4.67 -14.37 -0.34
N SER A 44 -3.90 -14.86 -1.31
CA SER A 44 -2.44 -14.80 -1.25
C SER A 44 -2.00 -13.33 -1.25
N LYS A 45 -1.39 -12.86 -0.15
CA LYS A 45 -0.79 -11.52 -0.05
C LYS A 45 0.05 -11.18 -1.30
N PRO A 46 1.00 -12.03 -1.75
CA PRO A 46 1.71 -11.80 -3.01
C PRO A 46 0.81 -11.58 -4.22
N ALA A 47 -0.23 -12.40 -4.41
CA ALA A 47 -1.13 -12.28 -5.55
C ALA A 47 -1.96 -10.99 -5.50
N ALA A 48 -2.45 -10.62 -4.32
CA ALA A 48 -3.17 -9.37 -4.10
C ALA A 48 -2.29 -8.14 -4.33
N HIS A 49 -1.01 -8.19 -3.96
CA HIS A 49 -0.06 -7.12 -4.26
C HIS A 49 0.18 -6.99 -5.76
N ILE A 50 0.40 -8.09 -6.48
CA ILE A 50 0.60 -8.06 -7.94
C ILE A 50 -0.64 -7.56 -8.67
N ASP A 51 -1.83 -8.02 -8.29
CA ASP A 51 -3.10 -7.56 -8.87
C ASP A 51 -3.36 -6.07 -8.58
N ALA A 52 -3.03 -5.59 -7.38
CA ALA A 52 -3.12 -4.17 -7.05
C ALA A 52 -2.14 -3.32 -7.88
N LEU A 53 -0.90 -3.78 -8.05
CA LEU A 53 0.10 -3.10 -8.90
C LEU A 53 -0.34 -3.07 -10.36
N ALA A 54 -0.93 -4.15 -10.87
CA ALA A 54 -1.42 -4.23 -12.25
C ALA A 54 -2.60 -3.30 -12.55
N LYS A 55 -3.30 -2.79 -11.53
CA LYS A 55 -4.44 -1.88 -11.65
C LYS A 55 -4.07 -0.40 -11.51
N LEU A 56 -2.79 -0.09 -11.27
CA LEU A 56 -2.33 1.29 -11.22
C LEU A 56 -2.28 1.86 -12.64
N SER A 57 -2.89 3.03 -12.85
CA SER A 57 -2.78 3.76 -14.10
C SER A 57 -1.54 4.66 -14.07
N ASP A 58 -1.03 5.00 -15.25
CA ASP A 58 0.12 5.90 -15.40
C ASP A 58 -0.17 7.26 -14.75
N GLU A 59 -1.38 7.79 -14.89
CA GLU A 59 -1.80 9.06 -14.27
C GLU A 59 -1.80 8.96 -12.75
N GLY A 60 -2.31 7.85 -12.20
CA GLY A 60 -2.34 7.61 -10.76
C GLY A 60 -0.93 7.45 -10.17
N LEU A 61 -0.02 6.82 -10.91
CA LEU A 61 1.39 6.69 -10.56
C LEU A 61 2.07 8.06 -10.57
N LEU A 62 1.91 8.85 -11.64
CA LEU A 62 2.49 10.19 -11.75
C LEU A 62 1.99 11.14 -10.66
N ALA A 63 0.69 11.11 -10.34
CA ALA A 63 0.11 11.98 -9.32
C ALA A 63 0.58 11.68 -7.90
N ASN A 64 0.97 10.43 -7.61
CA ASN A 64 1.34 9.98 -6.27
C ASN A 64 2.79 9.49 -6.17
N MET A 65 3.61 9.78 -7.17
CA MET A 65 4.99 9.30 -7.23
C MET A 65 5.81 9.93 -6.09
N PRO A 66 6.56 9.13 -5.30
CA PRO A 66 7.50 9.68 -4.34
C PRO A 66 8.56 10.54 -5.03
N GLU A 67 8.84 11.72 -4.46
CA GLU A 67 9.83 12.67 -5.00
C GLU A 67 11.23 12.04 -5.18
N SER A 68 11.57 11.04 -4.36
CA SER A 68 12.83 10.30 -4.50
C SER A 68 12.98 9.59 -5.85
N LEU A 69 11.88 9.11 -6.45
CA LEU A 69 11.92 8.47 -7.77
C LEU A 69 12.13 9.49 -8.89
N GLY A 70 11.55 10.69 -8.77
CA GLY A 70 11.84 11.80 -9.69
C GLY A 70 13.33 12.17 -9.68
N ARG A 71 13.89 12.36 -8.48
CA ARG A 71 15.33 12.63 -8.31
C ARG A 71 16.23 11.52 -8.87
N LEU A 72 15.80 10.26 -8.76
CA LEU A 72 16.52 9.14 -9.36
C LEU A 72 16.49 9.22 -10.89
N ALA A 73 15.34 9.51 -11.49
CA ALA A 73 15.22 9.68 -12.93
C ALA A 73 16.12 10.81 -13.44
N ASP A 74 16.12 11.97 -12.76
CA ASP A 74 16.98 13.11 -13.10
C ASP A 74 18.47 12.74 -13.04
N ALA A 75 18.87 12.01 -11.98
CA ALA A 75 20.25 11.56 -11.83
C ALA A 75 20.68 10.59 -12.94
N VAL A 76 19.77 9.71 -13.39
CA VAL A 76 20.04 8.80 -14.51
C VAL A 76 20.14 9.57 -15.83
N ILE A 77 19.24 10.53 -16.07
CA ILE A 77 19.28 11.39 -17.28
C ILE A 77 20.61 12.14 -17.35
N ALA A 78 21.04 12.77 -16.26
CA ALA A 78 22.31 13.47 -16.19
C ALA A 78 23.50 12.55 -16.50
N LYS A 79 23.50 11.34 -15.92
CA LYS A 79 24.55 10.33 -16.18
C LYS A 79 24.57 9.86 -17.63
N LEU A 80 23.41 9.70 -18.26
CA LEU A 80 23.33 9.29 -19.67
C LEU A 80 23.82 10.39 -20.61
N ALA A 81 23.56 11.66 -20.29
CA ALA A 81 24.05 12.79 -21.08
C ALA A 81 25.59 12.94 -21.02
N GLU A 82 26.23 12.38 -20.01
CA GLU A 82 27.70 12.35 -19.87
C GLU A 82 28.36 11.20 -20.66
N LEU A 83 27.58 10.24 -21.18
CA LEU A 83 28.13 9.11 -21.93
C LEU A 83 28.39 9.51 -23.40
N PRO A 84 29.54 9.11 -23.98
CA PRO A 84 29.76 9.26 -25.41
C PRO A 84 28.82 8.34 -26.22
N GLU A 85 28.46 8.79 -27.42
CA GLU A 85 27.63 8.04 -28.41
C GLU A 85 28.28 6.72 -28.87
#